data_AF-A0A420J0N1-F1
#
_entry.id   AF-A0A420J0N1-F1
#
_cell.length_a   1.000
_cell.length_b   1.000
_cell.length_c   1.000
_cell.angle_alpha   90.00
_cell.angle_beta   90.00
_cell.angle_gamma   90.00
#
_symmetry.space_group_name_H-M   'P 1'
#
loop_
_entity.id
_entity.type
_entity.pdbx_description
1 polymer ?
#
loop_
_entity_poly.entity_id
_entity_poly.type
_entity_poly.pdbx_seq_one_letter_code
_entity_poly.pdbx_strand_id
1 'polypeptide(L)'
;MESDADRKTNNGPEFNGKSALQVPHRCVVSFAPETQQMDHLKPVDHQRFETPTTIFSRPELAESFISKMESEKISSVYRGLLSDIDPSTSEISANSPRYRRRSSTFIDGIHDIRDDKTCSTLAPAQLYSTESGRLFHSGRIVIVLVGLPARGKTHISVSISRYLQWLGVKTRIFHLGDYRRATIGENKDVPDDYFFVNASAKSVILRQKILEKCRQDLYSWLDDENGQVAIYDAVNPHSSGRRLLAMEFAQRNVQTLFLESYVTDQRILAENARNVKINSPDFQGMDVDEAAQLYLKRIDMKIPHFETMTENELNYIKMINAGESIQYNNVSFGYLSYRIVFYLMNLHIKRRAIFFTREGTSGDEDLDKVDASLSEEGVEYSRKMTKALLTHREAERATAIAQGENTVMRTLTVWTSTRKLSLETAIPLKEQGFTVRQRSQMSQLNPGVFGSLNEITICQKYPDEAAKHDSDPYHHRYPRAESYHDLAVRLEPIILELEREENDLLIIAHESVLRVLYGYLMACDATYIPTLDFPRNRILEVIPASYQNEAKIIHIPDFTCHENPRTSKECSTPVPSISFESLPRTNATESSSQNPITQLEEHPLSLD
;
A
#
# COMPACT_ATOMS: atom_id res chain seq x y z
N MET A 1 44.14 29.08 52.91
CA MET A 1 45.05 29.95 52.14
C MET A 1 44.30 30.21 50.85
N GLU A 2 43.50 31.27 50.77
CA GLU A 2 43.94 32.63 50.34
C GLU A 2 44.73 32.53 49.02
N SER A 3 44.46 33.30 47.98
CA SER A 3 43.51 34.38 47.70
C SER A 3 43.72 34.76 46.23
N ASP A 4 42.66 35.27 45.60
CA ASP A 4 42.59 36.44 44.72
C ASP A 4 43.55 36.72 43.53
N ALA A 5 42.87 37.15 42.46
CA ALA A 5 43.08 38.39 41.69
C ALA A 5 43.87 38.40 40.35
N ASP A 6 43.07 38.71 39.31
CA ASP A 6 43.16 39.88 38.43
C ASP A 6 43.88 39.87 37.05
N ARG A 7 43.01 39.94 36.02
CA ARG A 7 42.81 41.02 35.01
C ARG A 7 43.93 41.55 34.08
N LYS A 8 43.59 41.49 32.77
CA LYS A 8 43.64 42.55 31.69
C LYS A 8 45.03 43.01 31.20
N THR A 9 45.36 43.34 29.93
CA THR A 9 44.64 43.70 28.68
C THR A 9 45.63 43.88 27.51
N ASN A 10 45.16 43.61 26.26
CA ASN A 10 45.39 44.29 24.96
C ASN A 10 46.80 44.66 24.40
N ASN A 11 47.17 44.13 23.22
CA ASN A 11 47.09 44.76 21.87
C ASN A 11 48.00 44.02 20.84
N GLY A 12 47.53 43.86 19.59
CA GLY A 12 48.25 43.23 18.45
C GLY A 12 49.34 44.12 17.82
N PRO A 13 49.74 43.99 16.52
CA PRO A 13 49.27 43.09 15.44
C PRO A 13 50.42 42.41 14.63
N GLU A 14 50.08 41.66 13.56
CA GLU A 14 50.69 41.67 12.20
C GLU A 14 50.83 40.31 11.48
N PHE A 15 50.52 40.41 10.19
CA PHE A 15 50.45 39.41 9.12
C PHE A 15 51.81 38.85 8.69
N ASN A 16 51.87 37.56 8.29
CA ASN A 16 51.99 37.09 6.90
C ASN A 16 52.57 35.67 6.79
N GLY A 17 52.06 34.87 5.84
CA GLY A 17 52.94 34.07 4.97
C GLY A 17 52.83 32.54 4.96
N LYS A 18 51.99 32.05 4.03
CA LYS A 18 52.21 30.93 3.07
C LYS A 18 52.57 29.50 3.54
N SER A 19 51.69 28.54 3.19
CA SER A 19 51.89 27.38 2.27
C SER A 19 50.97 26.21 2.68
N ALA A 20 49.87 25.98 1.97
CA ALA A 20 49.71 25.08 0.80
C ALA A 20 49.70 23.58 1.15
N LEU A 21 48.51 22.95 1.12
CA LEU A 21 48.26 21.65 0.47
C LEU A 21 46.75 21.38 0.35
N GLN A 22 46.38 20.90 -0.83
CA GLN A 22 45.03 20.77 -1.41
C GLN A 22 44.16 19.66 -0.79
N VAL A 23 42.86 19.92 -0.71
CA VAL A 23 41.79 18.90 -0.68
C VAL A 23 40.66 19.39 -1.63
N PRO A 24 40.13 18.56 -2.56
CA PRO A 24 39.17 19.04 -3.54
C PRO A 24 37.73 19.12 -2.99
N HIS A 25 37.09 20.26 -3.29
CA HIS A 25 35.69 20.62 -3.09
C HIS A 25 34.77 19.94 -4.15
N ARG A 26 33.56 19.43 -3.83
CA ARG A 26 32.29 20.06 -3.41
C ARG A 26 31.36 20.32 -4.61
N CYS A 27 30.12 19.84 -4.54
CA CYS A 27 29.00 20.31 -5.38
C CYS A 27 27.88 20.78 -4.45
N VAL A 28 27.61 22.08 -4.44
CA VAL A 28 26.45 22.72 -3.79
C VAL A 28 25.83 23.62 -4.84
N VAL A 29 24.52 23.47 -5.05
CA VAL A 29 23.70 24.23 -6.00
C VAL A 29 23.13 25.45 -5.27
N SER A 30 23.21 26.64 -5.88
CA SER A 30 22.57 27.87 -5.41
C SER A 30 21.81 28.54 -6.55
N PHE A 31 20.56 28.93 -6.30
CA PHE A 31 19.70 29.72 -7.18
C PHE A 31 19.65 31.19 -6.73
N ALA A 32 19.73 32.14 -7.67
CA ALA A 32 19.06 33.45 -7.64
C ALA A 32 19.08 34.10 -9.05
N PRO A 33 18.09 34.95 -9.42
CA PRO A 33 17.92 35.48 -10.78
C PRO A 33 18.35 36.96 -10.93
N GLU A 34 18.80 37.37 -12.12
CA GLU A 34 19.00 38.78 -12.47
C GLU A 34 18.34 39.15 -13.81
N THR A 35 17.50 40.17 -13.74
CA THR A 35 16.88 40.94 -14.82
C THR A 35 17.81 42.05 -15.31
N GLN A 36 17.94 42.24 -16.64
CA GLN A 36 18.39 43.51 -17.23
C GLN A 36 17.58 43.88 -18.48
N GLN A 37 17.08 45.12 -18.49
CA GLN A 37 16.46 45.84 -19.60
C GLN A 37 17.53 46.51 -20.48
N MET A 38 17.30 46.63 -21.79
CA MET A 38 17.78 47.75 -22.60
C MET A 38 16.77 48.11 -23.71
N ASP A 39 16.61 49.42 -23.89
CA ASP A 39 15.68 50.12 -24.78
C ASP A 39 16.28 50.47 -26.16
N HIS A 40 15.37 50.47 -27.16
CA HIS A 40 15.26 51.29 -28.38
C HIS A 40 16.32 51.26 -29.52
N LEU A 41 15.88 50.74 -30.69
CA LEU A 41 16.00 51.36 -32.03
C LEU A 41 14.90 50.79 -32.98
N LYS A 42 14.45 51.62 -33.95
CA LYS A 42 13.16 51.63 -34.70
C LYS A 42 13.08 50.71 -35.95
N PRO A 43 11.90 50.57 -36.62
CA PRO A 43 11.36 49.29 -37.12
C PRO A 43 11.62 49.01 -38.61
N VAL A 44 11.61 47.72 -38.99
CA VAL A 44 11.49 47.25 -40.38
C VAL A 44 10.55 46.02 -40.42
N ASP A 45 9.85 45.90 -41.54
CA ASP A 45 8.58 45.23 -41.81
C ASP A 45 8.35 43.77 -41.37
N HIS A 46 7.06 43.49 -41.16
CA HIS A 46 6.46 42.23 -40.75
C HIS A 46 6.85 41.01 -41.62
N GLN A 47 7.59 40.07 -41.02
CA GLN A 47 7.50 38.63 -41.35
C GLN A 47 7.40 37.83 -40.05
N ARG A 48 6.26 37.17 -39.86
CA ARG A 48 6.02 36.25 -38.74
C ARG A 48 6.91 35.02 -38.90
N PHE A 49 7.87 34.84 -37.99
CA PHE A 49 8.53 33.55 -37.75
C PHE A 49 7.84 32.86 -36.57
N GLU A 50 7.09 31.80 -36.86
CA GLU A 50 6.57 30.85 -35.88
C GLU A 50 7.63 29.79 -35.57
N THR A 51 7.68 29.37 -34.30
CA THR A 51 8.61 28.38 -33.72
C THR A 51 8.21 26.95 -34.10
N PRO A 52 9.14 25.97 -34.06
CA PRO A 52 8.98 24.70 -34.76
C PRO A 52 8.12 23.69 -34.00
N THR A 53 6.80 23.82 -34.12
CA THR A 53 5.87 22.68 -34.11
C THR A 53 5.58 22.32 -35.56
N THR A 54 6.13 21.21 -36.07
CA THR A 54 5.59 20.37 -37.18
C THR A 54 6.70 19.52 -37.81
N ILE A 55 6.81 18.25 -37.41
CA ILE A 55 7.23 17.18 -38.33
C ILE A 55 6.35 15.99 -37.98
N PHE A 56 5.28 15.78 -38.74
CA PHE A 56 4.66 14.52 -39.16
C PHE A 56 3.28 14.84 -39.76
N SER A 57 3.28 15.53 -40.90
CA SER A 57 2.11 15.78 -41.72
C SER A 57 2.26 15.04 -43.04
N ARG A 58 1.93 13.73 -43.04
CA ARG A 58 1.46 12.97 -44.22
C ARG A 58 0.56 11.81 -43.76
N PRO A 59 -0.77 12.01 -43.66
CA PRO A 59 -1.75 10.99 -43.25
C PRO A 59 -1.90 9.82 -44.25
N GLU A 60 -1.53 10.03 -45.52
CA GLU A 60 -1.87 9.13 -46.62
C GLU A 60 -1.03 7.83 -46.67
N LEU A 61 0.14 7.80 -46.00
CA LEU A 61 0.97 6.59 -45.94
C LEU A 61 0.55 5.62 -44.83
N ALA A 62 -0.05 6.13 -43.75
CA ALA A 62 -0.59 5.33 -42.65
C ALA A 62 -1.89 4.60 -43.07
N GLU A 63 -2.76 5.28 -43.84
CA GLU A 63 -3.99 4.68 -44.37
C GLU A 63 -3.69 3.57 -45.40
N SER A 64 -2.61 3.69 -46.20
CA SER A 64 -2.22 2.64 -47.15
C SER A 64 -1.68 1.36 -46.48
N PHE A 65 -1.15 1.48 -45.26
CA PHE A 65 -0.64 0.35 -44.47
C PHE A 65 -1.77 -0.31 -43.66
N ILE A 66 -2.72 0.47 -43.16
CA ILE A 66 -3.91 0.00 -42.44
C ILE A 66 -4.90 -0.66 -43.43
N SER A 67 -5.08 -0.09 -44.63
CA SER A 67 -5.94 -0.65 -45.69
C SER A 67 -5.45 -1.98 -46.25
N LYS A 68 -4.15 -2.33 -46.10
CA LYS A 68 -3.60 -3.63 -46.57
C LYS A 68 -3.74 -4.77 -45.56
N MET A 69 -4.11 -4.48 -44.31
CA MET A 69 -4.37 -5.51 -43.29
C MET A 69 -5.85 -5.68 -42.93
N GLU A 70 -6.74 -4.88 -43.50
CA GLU A 70 -8.19 -5.05 -43.34
C GLU A 70 -8.91 -5.16 -44.67
N SER A 71 -9.18 -6.40 -45.09
CA SER A 71 -10.39 -6.71 -45.86
C SER A 71 -10.76 -8.19 -45.76
N GLU A 72 -11.94 -8.42 -45.18
CA GLU A 72 -12.94 -9.40 -45.62
C GLU A 72 -12.66 -10.89 -45.38
N LYS A 73 -12.96 -11.35 -44.15
CA LYS A 73 -13.73 -12.61 -43.91
C LYS A 73 -14.07 -12.96 -42.46
N ILE A 74 -13.82 -12.08 -41.47
CA ILE A 74 -13.93 -12.47 -40.05
C ILE A 74 -15.15 -11.87 -39.32
N SER A 75 -15.93 -10.99 -39.95
CA SER A 75 -17.03 -10.29 -39.24
C SER A 75 -18.37 -11.07 -39.16
N SER A 76 -18.74 -11.86 -40.17
CA SER A 76 -20.08 -12.47 -40.20
C SER A 76 -20.22 -13.79 -39.43
N VAL A 77 -19.13 -14.55 -39.28
CA VAL A 77 -19.15 -15.87 -38.60
C VAL A 77 -19.17 -15.72 -37.08
N TYR A 78 -18.60 -14.63 -36.54
CA TYR A 78 -18.44 -14.46 -35.09
C TYR A 78 -19.64 -13.83 -34.40
N ARG A 79 -20.53 -13.14 -35.12
CA ARG A 79 -21.72 -12.51 -34.51
C ARG A 79 -22.78 -13.53 -34.07
N GLY A 80 -22.78 -14.74 -34.66
CA GLY A 80 -23.74 -15.81 -34.34
C GLY A 80 -23.35 -16.73 -33.17
N LEU A 81 -22.12 -16.61 -32.63
CA LEU A 81 -21.62 -17.42 -31.51
C LEU A 81 -21.51 -16.63 -30.19
N LEU A 82 -21.90 -15.35 -30.21
CA LEU A 82 -21.75 -14.39 -29.10
C LEU A 82 -23.07 -14.04 -28.41
N SER A 83 -24.20 -14.66 -28.76
CA SER A 83 -25.53 -14.26 -28.26
C SER A 83 -25.97 -14.94 -26.96
N ASP A 84 -25.30 -16.01 -26.52
CA ASP A 84 -25.75 -16.75 -25.35
C ASP A 84 -24.67 -16.75 -24.26
N ILE A 85 -25.03 -16.15 -23.11
CA ILE A 85 -24.28 -16.01 -21.84
C ILE A 85 -23.44 -14.72 -21.75
N ASP A 86 -24.11 -13.60 -21.49
CA ASP A 86 -23.48 -12.38 -20.95
C ASP A 86 -24.19 -11.99 -19.63
N PRO A 87 -23.64 -12.35 -18.46
CA PRO A 87 -23.92 -11.63 -17.22
C PRO A 87 -23.18 -10.29 -17.21
N SER A 88 -23.81 -9.28 -16.61
CA SER A 88 -23.25 -7.93 -16.48
C SER A 88 -21.96 -7.92 -15.64
N THR A 89 -21.07 -6.97 -15.89
CA THR A 89 -19.78 -6.83 -15.19
C THR A 89 -19.93 -6.70 -13.67
N SER A 90 -21.04 -6.11 -13.20
CA SER A 90 -21.41 -6.08 -11.79
C SER A 90 -21.62 -7.47 -11.21
N GLU A 91 -22.19 -8.41 -11.96
CA GLU A 91 -22.44 -9.78 -11.50
C GLU A 91 -21.18 -10.64 -11.57
N ILE A 92 -20.33 -10.48 -12.59
CA ILE A 92 -19.08 -11.26 -12.71
C ILE A 92 -18.02 -10.77 -11.71
N SER A 93 -18.00 -9.46 -11.43
CA SER A 93 -17.17 -8.88 -10.37
C SER A 93 -17.71 -9.21 -8.97
N ALA A 94 -19.04 -9.26 -8.78
CA ALA A 94 -19.66 -9.66 -7.51
C ALA A 94 -19.61 -11.17 -7.25
N ASN A 95 -19.59 -12.00 -8.30
CA ASN A 95 -19.54 -13.46 -8.20
C ASN A 95 -18.10 -14.01 -8.19
N SER A 96 -17.07 -13.17 -8.31
CA SER A 96 -15.70 -13.57 -7.99
C SER A 96 -15.61 -13.77 -6.48
N PRO A 97 -15.15 -14.93 -5.97
CA PRO A 97 -15.26 -15.35 -4.56
C PRO A 97 -14.47 -14.47 -3.58
N ARG A 98 -13.81 -13.40 -4.05
CA ARG A 98 -12.88 -12.58 -3.26
C ARG A 98 -13.06 -11.07 -3.39
N TYR A 99 -14.01 -10.57 -4.17
CA TYR A 99 -14.44 -9.16 -4.08
C TYR A 99 -15.48 -9.05 -2.95
N ARG A 100 -14.99 -9.14 -1.71
CA ARG A 100 -15.84 -9.16 -0.53
C ARG A 100 -16.34 -7.74 -0.25
N ARG A 101 -17.64 -7.58 -0.02
CA ARG A 101 -18.14 -6.40 0.71
C ARG A 101 -17.65 -6.49 2.16
N ARG A 102 -16.97 -5.42 2.61
CA ARG A 102 -16.38 -5.18 3.94
C ARG A 102 -16.96 -6.05 5.05
N SER A 103 -16.12 -6.84 5.72
CA SER A 103 -16.49 -7.43 7.02
C SER A 103 -15.35 -8.03 7.86
N SER A 104 -14.11 -8.15 7.36
CA SER A 104 -13.00 -8.65 8.20
C SER A 104 -11.93 -7.59 8.39
N THR A 105 -11.78 -7.08 9.62
CA THR A 105 -10.68 -6.19 10.03
C THR A 105 -9.30 -6.88 10.02
N PHE A 106 -9.28 -8.21 9.83
CA PHE A 106 -8.09 -9.06 9.84
C PHE A 106 -7.50 -9.37 8.46
N ILE A 107 -8.15 -8.94 7.38
CA ILE A 107 -7.63 -9.02 6.00
C ILE A 107 -7.67 -7.61 5.42
N ASP A 108 -6.62 -7.19 4.70
CA ASP A 108 -6.59 -5.84 4.15
C ASP A 108 -7.63 -5.59 3.06
N GLY A 109 -8.11 -4.34 2.99
CA GLY A 109 -9.13 -3.90 2.03
C GLY A 109 -8.57 -3.50 0.66
N ILE A 110 -7.35 -3.95 0.29
CA ILE A 110 -6.64 -3.43 -0.88
C ILE A 110 -7.31 -3.81 -2.22
N HIS A 111 -8.03 -4.94 -2.22
CA HIS A 111 -8.80 -5.44 -3.37
C HIS A 111 -10.29 -5.12 -3.29
N ASP A 112 -10.75 -4.44 -2.23
CA ASP A 112 -12.17 -4.15 -2.06
C ASP A 112 -12.63 -3.12 -3.11
N ILE A 113 -13.74 -3.41 -3.80
CA ILE A 113 -14.39 -2.43 -4.68
C ILE A 113 -15.10 -1.41 -3.79
N ARG A 114 -14.74 -0.16 -3.96
CA ARG A 114 -15.34 0.96 -3.23
C ARG A 114 -16.64 1.34 -3.93
N ASP A 115 -17.78 1.21 -3.23
CA ASP A 115 -19.08 1.65 -3.74
C ASP A 115 -19.13 3.20 -3.71
N ASP A 116 -18.90 3.84 -4.87
CA ASP A 116 -18.88 5.31 -5.07
C ASP A 116 -20.14 6.04 -4.59
N LYS A 117 -21.25 5.34 -4.37
CA LYS A 117 -22.54 5.92 -3.98
C LYS A 117 -22.65 6.30 -2.50
N THR A 118 -21.73 5.86 -1.64
CA THR A 118 -21.90 6.01 -0.17
C THR A 118 -20.78 6.71 0.59
N CYS A 119 -19.70 7.12 -0.05
CA CYS A 119 -18.72 8.01 0.60
C CYS A 119 -17.88 8.69 -0.48
N SER A 120 -17.71 10.01 -0.43
CA SER A 120 -16.57 10.66 -1.06
C SER A 120 -15.33 10.09 -0.37
N THR A 121 -14.77 8.99 -0.89
CA THR A 121 -13.72 8.23 -0.22
C THR A 121 -12.46 9.07 -0.11
N LEU A 122 -12.33 9.76 1.01
CA LEU A 122 -11.16 10.55 1.36
C LEU A 122 -10.04 9.57 1.67
N ALA A 123 -8.92 9.79 1.00
CA ALA A 123 -7.73 9.03 1.29
C ALA A 123 -7.03 9.57 2.54
N PRO A 124 -6.34 8.71 3.31
CA PRO A 124 -5.78 9.13 4.57
C PRO A 124 -4.81 10.33 4.47
N ALA A 125 -3.83 10.28 3.57
CA ALA A 125 -2.83 11.34 3.39
C ALA A 125 -2.98 12.03 2.03
N GLN A 126 -4.22 12.37 1.66
CA GLN A 126 -4.48 13.03 0.39
C GLN A 126 -3.68 14.34 0.25
N LEU A 127 -2.76 14.41 -0.72
CA LEU A 127 -1.91 15.59 -0.90
C LEU A 127 -2.70 16.86 -1.26
N TYR A 128 -3.60 16.73 -2.24
CA TYR A 128 -4.58 17.74 -2.65
C TYR A 128 -5.63 17.05 -3.53
N SER A 129 -6.81 17.65 -3.65
CA SER A 129 -7.83 17.25 -4.62
C SER A 129 -8.11 18.39 -5.57
N THR A 130 -8.30 18.09 -6.85
CA THR A 130 -8.96 19.03 -7.78
C THR A 130 -10.46 18.85 -7.71
N GLU A 131 -11.22 19.72 -8.39
CA GLU A 131 -12.65 19.52 -8.64
C GLU A 131 -12.94 18.16 -9.29
N SER A 132 -12.02 17.68 -10.13
CA SER A 132 -12.13 16.35 -10.75
C SER A 132 -11.83 15.19 -9.79
N GLY A 133 -11.39 15.42 -8.55
CA GLY A 133 -10.98 14.36 -7.64
C GLY A 133 -9.65 13.67 -8.00
N ARG A 134 -8.94 14.16 -9.02
CA ARG A 134 -7.63 13.67 -9.50
C ARG A 134 -6.51 14.63 -9.12
N LEU A 135 -5.28 14.14 -9.03
CA LEU A 135 -4.09 15.00 -8.96
C LEU A 135 -3.83 15.66 -10.32
N PHE A 136 -4.05 16.98 -10.41
CA PHE A 136 -3.97 17.78 -11.65
C PHE A 136 -2.72 17.50 -12.48
N HIS A 137 -1.55 17.43 -11.83
CA HIS A 137 -0.25 17.44 -12.51
C HIS A 137 0.19 16.08 -13.05
N SER A 138 -0.58 15.01 -12.82
CA SER A 138 -0.15 13.64 -13.17
C SER A 138 -0.97 12.99 -14.28
N GLY A 139 -2.07 13.61 -14.72
CA GLY A 139 -2.96 13.01 -15.72
C GLY A 139 -3.45 11.62 -15.33
N ARG A 140 -3.77 10.79 -16.32
CA ARG A 140 -4.10 9.37 -16.16
C ARG A 140 -2.88 8.53 -16.49
N ILE A 141 -2.59 7.52 -15.67
CA ILE A 141 -1.43 6.66 -15.83
C ILE A 141 -1.86 5.19 -15.82
N VAL A 142 -1.34 4.40 -16.73
CA VAL A 142 -1.37 2.94 -16.65
C VAL A 142 0.04 2.44 -16.30
N ILE A 143 0.15 1.76 -15.16
CA ILE A 143 1.36 1.05 -14.76
C ILE A 143 1.28 -0.36 -15.31
N VAL A 144 2.12 -0.68 -16.29
CA VAL A 144 2.15 -1.98 -16.95
C VAL A 144 3.24 -2.82 -16.31
N LEU A 145 2.87 -3.89 -15.59
CA LEU A 145 3.87 -4.79 -15.02
C LEU A 145 4.52 -5.65 -16.11
N VAL A 146 5.81 -5.87 -16.00
CA VAL A 146 6.60 -6.69 -16.93
C VAL A 146 7.40 -7.69 -16.11
N GLY A 147 7.42 -8.95 -16.53
CA GLY A 147 8.25 -9.96 -15.88
C GLY A 147 7.65 -11.35 -15.87
N LEU A 148 8.55 -12.33 -15.82
CA LEU A 148 8.20 -13.74 -15.69
C LEU A 148 7.35 -14.01 -14.43
N PRO A 149 6.61 -15.15 -14.38
CA PRO A 149 6.02 -15.61 -13.13
C PRO A 149 7.09 -15.76 -12.03
N ALA A 150 6.67 -15.71 -10.76
CA ALA A 150 7.53 -15.83 -9.56
C ALA A 150 8.51 -14.69 -9.30
N ARG A 151 8.40 -13.58 -10.03
CA ARG A 151 9.30 -12.42 -9.87
C ARG A 151 8.76 -11.35 -8.92
N GLY A 152 7.70 -11.61 -8.16
CA GLY A 152 7.17 -10.63 -7.19
C GLY A 152 6.35 -9.47 -7.78
N LYS A 153 5.91 -9.58 -9.04
CA LYS A 153 5.06 -8.55 -9.69
C LYS A 153 3.82 -8.20 -8.86
N THR A 154 3.09 -9.22 -8.39
CA THR A 154 1.87 -9.04 -7.61
C THR A 154 2.14 -8.32 -6.28
N HIS A 155 3.23 -8.68 -5.59
CA HIS A 155 3.67 -7.95 -4.39
C HIS A 155 3.93 -6.48 -4.71
N ILE A 156 4.69 -6.19 -5.78
CA ILE A 156 4.98 -4.82 -6.20
C ILE A 156 3.69 -4.05 -6.55
N SER A 157 2.74 -4.66 -7.28
CA SER A 157 1.47 -3.99 -7.61
C SER A 157 0.63 -3.67 -6.39
N VAL A 158 0.53 -4.60 -5.43
CA VAL A 158 -0.26 -4.42 -4.21
C VAL A 158 0.38 -3.34 -3.34
N SER A 159 1.70 -3.39 -3.14
CA SER A 159 2.44 -2.39 -2.37
C SER A 159 2.36 -0.99 -2.98
N ILE A 160 2.51 -0.86 -4.31
CA ILE A 160 2.35 0.44 -4.98
C ILE A 160 0.90 0.92 -4.87
N SER A 161 -0.09 0.06 -5.09
CA SER A 161 -1.50 0.43 -4.98
C SER A 161 -1.82 0.96 -3.58
N ARG A 162 -1.37 0.28 -2.52
CA ARG A 162 -1.56 0.70 -1.13
C ARG A 162 -0.98 2.09 -0.89
N TYR A 163 0.25 2.32 -1.33
CA TYR A 163 0.89 3.63 -1.20
C TYR A 163 0.22 4.73 -2.02
N LEU A 164 -0.17 4.45 -3.25
CA LEU A 164 -0.86 5.44 -4.09
C LEU A 164 -2.25 5.78 -3.54
N GLN A 165 -3.00 4.79 -3.08
CA GLN A 165 -4.29 5.00 -2.41
C GLN A 165 -4.12 5.81 -1.12
N TRP A 166 -3.06 5.56 -0.34
CA TRP A 166 -2.72 6.35 0.85
C TRP A 166 -2.54 7.84 0.54
N LEU A 167 -1.84 8.15 -0.55
CA LEU A 167 -1.61 9.53 -1.03
C LEU A 167 -2.84 10.21 -1.63
N GLY A 168 -3.96 9.49 -1.75
CA GLY A 168 -5.18 10.00 -2.41
C GLY A 168 -5.20 9.89 -3.92
N VAL A 169 -4.34 9.04 -4.48
CA VAL A 169 -4.43 8.69 -5.89
C VAL A 169 -5.42 7.56 -6.07
N LYS A 170 -6.51 7.82 -6.78
CA LYS A 170 -7.48 6.80 -7.19
C LYS A 170 -6.77 5.74 -8.03
N THR A 171 -6.55 4.57 -7.42
CA THR A 171 -5.72 3.50 -7.98
C THR A 171 -6.43 2.16 -7.91
N ARG A 172 -6.45 1.42 -9.02
CA ARG A 172 -7.05 0.08 -9.11
C ARG A 172 -6.11 -0.91 -9.79
N ILE A 173 -6.06 -2.13 -9.28
CA ILE A 173 -5.26 -3.21 -9.85
C ILE A 173 -6.15 -4.09 -10.73
N PHE A 174 -5.64 -4.44 -11.90
CA PHE A 174 -6.28 -5.32 -12.87
C PHE A 174 -5.40 -6.57 -13.03
N HIS A 175 -5.64 -7.58 -12.20
CA HIS A 175 -4.93 -8.85 -12.25
C HIS A 175 -5.46 -9.73 -13.39
N LEU A 176 -4.66 -9.95 -14.44
CA LEU A 176 -5.10 -10.78 -15.56
C LEU A 176 -5.45 -12.23 -15.13
N GLY A 177 -4.85 -12.71 -14.04
CA GLY A 177 -5.18 -14.00 -13.44
C GLY A 177 -6.64 -14.09 -12.96
N ASP A 178 -7.18 -13.00 -12.44
CA ASP A 178 -8.55 -12.93 -11.90
C ASP A 178 -9.56 -13.02 -13.04
N TYR A 179 -9.33 -12.27 -14.11
CA TYR A 179 -10.13 -12.32 -15.34
C TYR A 179 -10.11 -13.71 -15.97
N ARG A 180 -8.95 -14.38 -15.96
CA ARG A 180 -8.83 -15.76 -16.44
C ARG A 180 -9.69 -16.70 -15.60
N ARG A 181 -9.59 -16.65 -14.27
CA ARG A 181 -10.40 -17.51 -13.38
C ARG A 181 -11.89 -17.25 -13.53
N ALA A 182 -12.31 -15.99 -13.59
CA ALA A 182 -13.71 -15.62 -13.80
C ALA A 182 -14.26 -16.08 -15.16
N THR A 183 -13.44 -16.08 -16.21
CA THR A 183 -13.87 -16.51 -17.56
C THR A 183 -13.96 -18.03 -17.69
N ILE A 184 -13.10 -18.78 -17.00
CA ILE A 184 -13.06 -20.25 -17.05
C ILE A 184 -14.08 -20.87 -16.08
N GLY A 185 -14.30 -20.23 -14.92
CA GLY A 185 -15.16 -20.72 -13.83
C GLY A 185 -14.37 -21.51 -12.78
N GLU A 186 -14.88 -21.57 -11.55
CA GLU A 186 -14.17 -22.10 -10.37
C GLU A 186 -13.84 -23.60 -10.44
N ASN A 187 -14.56 -24.37 -11.26
CA ASN A 187 -14.45 -25.84 -11.33
C ASN A 187 -14.05 -26.37 -12.71
N LYS A 188 -13.40 -25.54 -13.55
CA LYS A 188 -12.90 -25.98 -14.85
C LYS A 188 -11.40 -25.80 -14.94
N ASP A 189 -10.72 -26.84 -15.41
CA ASP A 189 -9.29 -26.78 -15.64
C ASP A 189 -8.96 -25.79 -16.75
N VAL A 190 -7.91 -25.01 -16.51
CA VAL A 190 -7.33 -24.17 -17.54
C VAL A 190 -6.79 -25.09 -18.64
N PRO A 191 -7.06 -24.83 -19.93
CA PRO A 191 -6.52 -25.66 -21.02
C PRO A 191 -5.01 -25.85 -20.87
N ASP A 192 -4.51 -27.07 -21.06
CA ASP A 192 -3.10 -27.41 -20.82
C ASP A 192 -2.13 -26.52 -21.60
N ASP A 193 -2.53 -26.13 -22.82
CA ASP A 193 -1.77 -25.27 -23.72
C ASP A 193 -2.01 -23.76 -23.48
N TYR A 194 -2.85 -23.37 -22.53
CA TYR A 194 -3.17 -21.98 -22.21
C TYR A 194 -1.95 -21.17 -21.75
N PHE A 195 -0.86 -21.80 -21.33
CA PHE A 195 0.38 -21.08 -21.01
C PHE A 195 1.47 -21.20 -22.08
N PHE A 196 1.25 -22.01 -23.14
CA PHE A 196 2.24 -22.27 -24.19
C PHE A 196 2.31 -21.14 -25.21
N VAL A 197 3.50 -20.85 -25.72
CA VAL A 197 3.65 -19.84 -26.78
C VAL A 197 3.01 -20.33 -28.07
N ASN A 198 3.20 -21.61 -28.39
CA ASN A 198 2.56 -22.33 -29.50
C ASN A 198 1.22 -22.98 -29.10
N ALA A 199 0.33 -22.21 -28.50
CA ALA A 199 -0.99 -22.69 -28.11
C ALA A 199 -1.91 -22.92 -29.33
N SER A 200 -2.92 -23.76 -29.15
CA SER A 200 -3.99 -23.96 -30.12
C SER A 200 -4.74 -22.65 -30.39
N ALA A 201 -5.37 -22.56 -31.56
CA ALA A 201 -6.19 -21.41 -31.93
C ALA A 201 -7.27 -21.12 -30.88
N LYS A 202 -7.85 -22.14 -30.25
CA LYS A 202 -8.83 -22.00 -29.17
C LYS A 202 -8.24 -21.28 -27.95
N SER A 203 -7.06 -21.69 -27.50
CA SER A 203 -6.38 -21.07 -26.35
C SER A 203 -5.87 -19.67 -26.65
N VAL A 204 -5.46 -19.38 -27.89
CA VAL A 204 -5.12 -18.01 -28.33
C VAL A 204 -6.36 -17.11 -28.31
N ILE A 205 -7.49 -17.56 -28.86
CA ILE A 205 -8.76 -16.82 -28.85
C ILE A 205 -9.23 -16.58 -27.41
N LEU A 206 -9.12 -17.59 -26.54
CA LEU A 206 -9.47 -17.45 -25.13
C LEU A 206 -8.61 -16.38 -24.42
N ARG A 207 -7.29 -16.39 -24.65
CA ARG A 207 -6.40 -15.34 -24.11
C ARG A 207 -6.79 -13.96 -24.62
N GLN A 208 -7.08 -13.82 -25.91
CA GLN A 208 -7.50 -12.55 -26.51
C GLN A 208 -8.79 -12.04 -25.87
N LYS A 209 -9.79 -12.91 -25.69
CA LYS A 209 -11.05 -12.57 -25.01
C LYS A 209 -10.81 -12.07 -23.58
N ILE A 210 -9.95 -12.76 -22.82
CA ILE A 210 -9.60 -12.37 -21.44
C ILE A 210 -8.87 -11.02 -21.40
N LEU A 211 -7.91 -10.81 -22.32
CA LEU A 211 -7.16 -9.56 -22.45
C LEU A 211 -8.05 -8.39 -22.84
N GLU A 212 -8.97 -8.60 -23.77
CA GLU A 212 -9.92 -7.58 -24.24
C GLU A 212 -10.88 -7.18 -23.13
N LYS A 213 -11.46 -8.14 -22.41
CA LYS A 213 -12.31 -7.86 -21.25
C LYS A 213 -11.58 -7.08 -20.16
N CYS A 214 -10.35 -7.50 -19.82
CA CYS A 214 -9.54 -6.79 -18.83
C CYS A 214 -9.20 -5.36 -19.25
N ARG A 215 -8.91 -5.13 -20.54
CA ARG A 215 -8.64 -3.77 -21.07
C ARG A 215 -9.90 -2.91 -21.09
N GLN A 216 -11.05 -3.48 -21.46
CA GLN A 216 -12.33 -2.77 -21.48
C GLN A 216 -12.69 -2.25 -20.09
N ASP A 217 -12.56 -3.09 -19.05
CA ASP A 217 -12.81 -2.68 -17.67
C ASP A 217 -11.80 -1.62 -17.19
N LEU A 218 -10.54 -1.76 -17.59
CA LEU A 218 -9.51 -0.76 -17.30
C LEU A 218 -9.88 0.61 -17.89
N TYR A 219 -10.36 0.63 -19.13
CA TYR A 219 -10.79 1.87 -19.77
C TYR A 219 -12.05 2.44 -19.13
N SER A 220 -13.06 1.62 -18.89
CA SER A 220 -14.28 2.07 -18.22
C SER A 220 -13.97 2.66 -16.83
N TRP A 221 -13.03 2.06 -16.09
CA TRP A 221 -12.60 2.63 -14.81
C TRP A 221 -11.88 3.99 -14.95
N LEU A 222 -11.04 4.17 -15.97
CA LEU A 222 -10.32 5.42 -16.22
C LEU A 222 -11.20 6.52 -16.84
N ASP A 223 -12.23 6.15 -17.60
CA ASP A 223 -13.11 7.05 -18.34
C ASP A 223 -14.37 7.38 -17.52
N ASP A 224 -15.04 6.37 -16.97
CA ASP A 224 -16.38 6.47 -16.37
C ASP A 224 -16.35 6.57 -14.83
N GLU A 225 -15.46 5.81 -14.16
CA GLU A 225 -15.35 5.78 -12.68
C GLU A 225 -14.36 6.81 -12.12
N ASN A 226 -13.93 7.77 -12.95
CA ASN A 226 -13.00 8.83 -12.55
C ASN A 226 -11.66 8.30 -11.96
N GLY A 227 -11.22 7.12 -12.38
CA GLY A 227 -9.94 6.52 -11.98
C GLY A 227 -8.73 7.32 -12.46
N GLN A 228 -7.60 7.24 -11.74
CA GLN A 228 -6.38 7.98 -12.10
C GLN A 228 -5.21 7.06 -12.48
N VAL A 229 -4.93 6.02 -11.67
CA VAL A 229 -3.83 5.08 -11.92
C VAL A 229 -4.35 3.65 -12.02
N ALA A 230 -4.25 3.05 -13.21
CA ALA A 230 -4.59 1.63 -13.39
C ALA A 230 -3.30 0.80 -13.38
N ILE A 231 -3.24 -0.24 -12.55
CA ILE A 231 -2.11 -1.18 -12.53
C ILE A 231 -2.50 -2.43 -13.31
N TYR A 232 -1.91 -2.61 -14.48
CA TYR A 232 -2.14 -3.75 -15.35
C TYR A 232 -1.14 -4.88 -15.03
N ASP A 233 -1.56 -5.84 -14.20
CA ASP A 233 -0.73 -6.98 -13.79
C ASP A 233 -0.85 -8.14 -14.77
N ALA A 234 0.12 -8.19 -15.69
CA ALA A 234 0.32 -9.27 -16.64
C ALA A 234 1.83 -9.54 -16.85
N VAL A 235 2.17 -10.50 -17.70
CA VAL A 235 3.57 -10.85 -17.99
C VAL A 235 4.23 -9.87 -18.96
N ASN A 236 3.48 -9.40 -19.96
CA ASN A 236 3.92 -8.46 -21.01
C ASN A 236 5.31 -8.79 -21.61
N PRO A 237 5.47 -9.99 -22.21
CA PRO A 237 6.79 -10.57 -22.50
C PRO A 237 7.53 -9.98 -23.70
N HIS A 238 6.84 -9.40 -24.68
CA HIS A 238 7.44 -8.99 -25.95
C HIS A 238 7.54 -7.47 -26.08
N SER A 239 8.65 -7.02 -26.65
CA SER A 239 8.92 -5.61 -26.90
C SER A 239 7.92 -4.98 -27.87
N SER A 240 7.53 -5.69 -28.92
CA SER A 240 6.49 -5.23 -29.87
C SER A 240 5.13 -5.03 -29.21
N GLY A 241 4.73 -5.95 -28.33
CA GLY A 241 3.47 -5.86 -27.58
C GLY A 241 3.45 -4.67 -26.61
N ARG A 242 4.58 -4.39 -25.95
CA ARG A 242 4.72 -3.23 -25.06
C ARG A 242 4.61 -1.90 -25.82
N ARG A 243 5.24 -1.79 -27.00
CA ARG A 243 5.08 -0.62 -27.87
C ARG A 243 3.62 -0.41 -28.29
N LEU A 244 2.94 -1.49 -28.69
CA LEU A 244 1.54 -1.43 -29.08
C LEU A 244 0.65 -0.96 -27.93
N LEU A 245 0.85 -1.49 -26.72
CA LEU A 245 0.13 -1.04 -25.52
C LEU A 245 0.36 0.45 -25.24
N ALA A 246 1.62 0.91 -25.30
CA ALA A 246 1.94 2.32 -25.09
C ALA A 246 1.26 3.24 -26.13
N MET A 247 1.22 2.81 -27.39
CA MET A 247 0.51 3.53 -28.46
C MET A 247 -1.00 3.55 -28.22
N GLU A 248 -1.60 2.42 -27.84
CA GLU A 248 -3.04 2.29 -27.56
C GLU A 248 -3.46 3.20 -26.39
N PHE A 249 -2.69 3.24 -25.31
CA PHE A 249 -2.94 4.13 -24.17
C PHE A 249 -2.74 5.60 -24.53
N ALA A 250 -1.71 5.92 -25.32
CA ALA A 250 -1.46 7.30 -25.77
C ALA A 250 -2.62 7.86 -26.62
N GLN A 251 -3.24 7.05 -27.48
CA GLN A 251 -4.41 7.45 -28.27
C GLN A 251 -5.60 7.88 -27.40
N ARG A 252 -5.67 7.38 -26.16
CA ARG A 252 -6.70 7.75 -25.17
C ARG A 252 -6.22 8.81 -24.17
N ASN A 253 -5.11 9.50 -24.44
CA ASN A 253 -4.50 10.46 -23.51
C ASN A 253 -4.18 9.85 -22.13
N VAL A 254 -3.68 8.60 -22.13
CA VAL A 254 -3.24 7.89 -20.92
C VAL A 254 -1.73 7.66 -21.01
N GLN A 255 -1.01 8.10 -19.98
CA GLN A 255 0.43 7.90 -19.90
C GLN A 255 0.73 6.44 -19.52
N THR A 256 1.79 5.88 -20.08
CA THR A 256 2.20 4.50 -19.77
C THR A 256 3.51 4.50 -19.01
N LEU A 257 3.56 3.77 -17.89
CA LEU A 257 4.78 3.49 -17.13
C LEU A 257 4.97 1.98 -17.02
N PHE A 258 6.04 1.45 -17.60
CA PHE A 258 6.36 0.03 -17.47
C PHE A 258 7.15 -0.22 -16.18
N LEU A 259 6.81 -1.29 -15.47
CA LEU A 259 7.51 -1.72 -14.26
C LEU A 259 7.96 -3.17 -14.41
N GLU A 260 9.22 -3.36 -14.77
CA GLU A 260 9.83 -4.68 -14.89
C GLU A 260 10.34 -5.16 -13.53
N SER A 261 9.86 -6.33 -13.09
CA SER A 261 10.49 -7.07 -12.01
C SER A 261 11.46 -8.11 -12.57
N TYR A 262 12.76 -7.82 -12.42
CA TYR A 262 13.84 -8.64 -12.93
C TYR A 262 14.59 -9.29 -11.76
N VAL A 263 14.36 -10.59 -11.54
CA VAL A 263 15.07 -11.34 -10.49
C VAL A 263 16.00 -12.34 -11.16
N THR A 264 17.19 -12.52 -10.62
CA THR A 264 18.17 -13.54 -11.05
C THR A 264 18.64 -14.38 -9.87
N ASP A 265 18.57 -13.84 -8.65
CA ASP A 265 18.90 -14.58 -7.43
C ASP A 265 17.97 -15.79 -7.24
N GLN A 266 18.58 -16.97 -7.18
CA GLN A 266 17.89 -18.25 -7.00
C GLN A 266 17.23 -18.37 -5.62
N ARG A 267 17.74 -17.69 -4.59
CA ARG A 267 17.17 -17.69 -3.25
C ARG A 267 15.81 -17.00 -3.24
N ILE A 268 15.74 -15.82 -3.86
CA ILE A 268 14.50 -15.03 -4.00
C ILE A 268 13.49 -15.81 -4.84
N LEU A 269 13.95 -16.48 -5.90
CA LEU A 269 13.09 -17.34 -6.70
C LEU A 269 12.49 -18.50 -5.91
N ALA A 270 13.33 -19.20 -5.15
CA ALA A 270 12.90 -20.33 -4.34
C ALA A 270 11.90 -19.89 -3.25
N GLU A 271 12.16 -18.75 -2.59
CA GLU A 271 11.27 -18.15 -1.60
C GLU A 271 9.94 -17.71 -2.22
N ASN A 272 9.98 -16.98 -3.34
CA ASN A 272 8.78 -16.57 -4.06
C ASN A 272 7.97 -17.77 -4.54
N ALA A 273 8.63 -18.82 -5.05
CA ALA A 273 7.96 -20.04 -5.45
C ALA A 273 7.28 -20.69 -4.24
N ARG A 274 7.92 -20.79 -3.08
CA ARG A 274 7.30 -21.33 -1.85
C ARG A 274 6.10 -20.47 -1.40
N ASN A 275 6.24 -19.16 -1.35
CA ASN A 275 5.18 -18.26 -0.88
C ASN A 275 3.98 -18.18 -1.84
N VAL A 276 4.23 -18.22 -3.16
CA VAL A 276 3.16 -18.24 -4.17
C VAL A 276 2.42 -19.58 -4.19
N LYS A 277 3.08 -20.70 -3.87
CA LYS A 277 2.43 -22.02 -3.73
C LYS A 277 1.35 -22.04 -2.65
N ILE A 278 1.56 -21.32 -1.55
CA ILE A 278 0.67 -21.36 -0.37
C ILE A 278 -0.51 -20.38 -0.51
N ASN A 279 -0.27 -19.21 -1.11
CA ASN A 279 -1.24 -18.10 -1.07
C ASN A 279 -1.89 -17.77 -2.42
N SER A 280 -1.49 -18.42 -3.52
CA SER A 280 -2.10 -18.15 -4.83
C SER A 280 -3.47 -18.83 -4.96
N PRO A 281 -4.50 -18.10 -5.42
CA PRO A 281 -5.78 -18.72 -5.78
C PRO A 281 -5.68 -19.78 -6.89
N ASP A 282 -4.59 -19.78 -7.68
CA ASP A 282 -4.40 -20.75 -8.76
C ASP A 282 -4.04 -22.17 -8.26
N PHE A 283 -3.61 -22.30 -7.00
CA PHE A 283 -3.12 -23.56 -6.41
C PHE A 283 -3.90 -23.95 -5.15
N GLN A 284 -5.03 -23.29 -4.88
CA GLN A 284 -5.83 -23.55 -3.69
C GLN A 284 -6.38 -24.98 -3.71
N GLY A 285 -6.09 -25.77 -2.67
CA GLY A 285 -6.52 -27.15 -2.54
C GLY A 285 -5.68 -28.19 -3.32
N MET A 286 -4.65 -27.76 -4.04
CA MET A 286 -3.68 -28.65 -4.69
C MET A 286 -2.57 -29.06 -3.70
N ASP A 287 -1.98 -30.22 -3.92
CA ASP A 287 -0.79 -30.64 -3.17
C ASP A 287 0.38 -29.66 -3.42
N VAL A 288 1.18 -29.43 -2.37
CA VAL A 288 2.25 -28.41 -2.39
C VAL A 288 3.32 -28.74 -3.44
N ASP A 289 3.65 -30.02 -3.62
CA ASP A 289 4.69 -30.45 -4.54
C ASP A 289 4.18 -30.48 -5.99
N GLU A 290 2.92 -30.85 -6.20
CA GLU A 290 2.28 -30.79 -7.52
C GLU A 290 2.14 -29.34 -8.01
N ALA A 291 1.66 -28.45 -7.15
CA ALA A 291 1.56 -27.01 -7.43
C ALA A 291 2.93 -26.41 -7.78
N ALA A 292 3.99 -26.85 -7.08
CA ALA A 292 5.35 -26.42 -7.35
C ALA A 292 5.82 -26.80 -8.76
N GLN A 293 5.61 -28.05 -9.16
CA GLN A 293 6.04 -28.55 -10.45
C GLN A 293 5.29 -27.85 -11.59
N LEU A 294 3.97 -27.70 -11.47
CA LEU A 294 3.16 -26.99 -12.45
C LEU A 294 3.60 -25.52 -12.59
N TYR A 295 3.94 -24.89 -11.47
CA TYR A 295 4.41 -23.51 -11.46
C TYR A 295 5.79 -23.34 -12.12
N LEU A 296 6.75 -24.21 -11.81
CA LEU A 296 8.07 -24.21 -12.45
C LEU A 296 7.95 -24.46 -13.96
N LYS A 297 7.11 -25.42 -14.36
CA LYS A 297 6.82 -25.69 -15.77
C LYS A 297 6.32 -24.42 -16.48
N ARG A 298 5.40 -23.67 -15.86
CA ARG A 298 4.88 -22.39 -16.43
C ARG A 298 5.96 -21.33 -16.60
N ILE A 299 6.95 -21.30 -15.72
CA ILE A 299 8.09 -20.39 -15.83
C ILE A 299 8.97 -20.80 -17.01
N ASP A 300 9.38 -22.07 -17.06
CA ASP A 300 10.28 -22.61 -18.08
C ASP A 300 9.73 -22.45 -19.49
N MET A 301 8.42 -22.58 -19.68
CA MET A 301 7.76 -22.35 -20.97
C MET A 301 7.88 -20.90 -21.48
N LYS A 302 7.94 -19.92 -20.57
CA LYS A 302 7.95 -18.50 -20.93
C LYS A 302 9.34 -17.90 -21.07
N ILE A 303 10.34 -18.49 -20.41
CA ILE A 303 11.72 -18.00 -20.42
C ILE A 303 12.27 -17.78 -21.84
N PRO A 304 12.17 -18.73 -22.80
CA PRO A 304 12.81 -18.59 -24.11
C PRO A 304 12.28 -17.43 -24.96
N HIS A 305 11.08 -16.96 -24.65
CA HIS A 305 10.36 -15.96 -25.44
C HIS A 305 10.24 -14.60 -24.73
N PHE A 306 10.79 -14.48 -23.53
CA PHE A 306 10.69 -13.26 -22.73
C PHE A 306 11.83 -12.28 -23.09
N GLU A 307 11.46 -11.07 -23.46
CA GLU A 307 12.38 -9.98 -23.76
C GLU A 307 12.36 -8.96 -22.62
N THR A 308 13.50 -8.78 -21.94
CA THR A 308 13.65 -7.77 -20.88
C THR A 308 13.45 -6.36 -21.43
N MET A 309 13.09 -5.39 -20.57
CA MET A 309 12.93 -3.99 -21.00
C MET A 309 14.25 -3.40 -21.47
N THR A 310 14.25 -2.81 -22.67
CA THR A 310 15.37 -2.06 -23.27
C THR A 310 14.90 -0.91 -24.17
N GLU A 311 13.60 -0.62 -24.19
CA GLU A 311 12.96 0.35 -25.08
C GLU A 311 13.20 1.78 -24.59
N ASN A 312 14.19 2.46 -25.19
CA ASN A 312 14.62 3.81 -24.79
C ASN A 312 13.57 4.89 -25.04
N GLU A 313 12.60 4.63 -25.91
CA GLU A 313 11.48 5.50 -26.22
C GLU A 313 10.32 5.39 -25.21
N LEU A 314 10.35 4.39 -24.30
CA LEU A 314 9.30 4.15 -23.32
C LEU A 314 9.74 4.52 -21.91
N ASN A 315 8.80 5.02 -21.11
CA ASN A 315 9.00 5.22 -19.67
C ASN A 315 8.98 3.87 -18.97
N TYR A 316 10.09 3.47 -18.33
CA TYR A 316 10.14 2.23 -17.58
C TYR A 316 11.01 2.29 -16.33
N ILE A 317 10.67 1.45 -15.37
CA ILE A 317 11.46 1.18 -14.16
C ILE A 317 11.73 -0.32 -14.14
N LYS A 318 12.98 -0.70 -13.93
CA LYS A 318 13.45 -2.06 -13.81
C LYS A 318 13.99 -2.28 -12.40
N MET A 319 13.25 -3.06 -11.62
CA MET A 319 13.62 -3.45 -10.26
C MET A 319 14.41 -4.76 -10.32
N ILE A 320 15.68 -4.71 -9.94
CA ILE A 320 16.61 -5.83 -10.05
C ILE A 320 16.74 -6.50 -8.67
N ASN A 321 16.59 -7.83 -8.63
CA ASN A 321 16.74 -8.67 -7.44
C ASN A 321 16.03 -8.12 -6.21
N ALA A 322 14.73 -7.83 -6.34
CA ALA A 322 13.90 -7.36 -5.23
C ALA A 322 14.38 -6.05 -4.57
N GLY A 323 14.98 -5.14 -5.35
CA GLY A 323 15.37 -3.80 -4.89
C GLY A 323 16.87 -3.63 -4.65
N GLU A 324 17.69 -4.65 -4.93
CA GLU A 324 19.16 -4.54 -4.86
C GLU A 324 19.69 -3.40 -5.75
N SER A 325 19.13 -3.26 -6.94
CA SER A 325 19.35 -2.08 -7.78
C SER A 325 18.09 -1.73 -8.56
N ILE A 326 17.95 -0.44 -8.88
CA ILE A 326 16.86 0.08 -9.69
C ILE A 326 17.47 0.83 -10.86
N GLN A 327 17.05 0.46 -12.06
CA GLN A 327 17.37 1.16 -13.30
C GLN A 327 16.06 1.73 -13.83
N TYR A 328 16.05 2.96 -14.32
CA TYR A 328 14.85 3.51 -14.94
C TYR A 328 15.22 4.35 -16.16
N ASN A 329 14.35 4.31 -17.17
CA ASN A 329 14.42 5.17 -18.33
C ASN A 329 13.33 6.23 -18.22
N ASN A 330 13.77 7.49 -18.18
CA ASN A 330 12.90 8.64 -18.01
C ASN A 330 12.83 9.44 -19.31
N VAL A 331 11.75 9.25 -20.06
CA VAL A 331 11.43 10.05 -21.24
C VAL A 331 10.58 11.26 -20.83
N SER A 332 9.60 11.04 -19.95
CA SER A 332 8.63 12.08 -19.56
C SER A 332 8.02 11.82 -18.17
N PHE A 333 8.83 11.52 -17.15
CA PHE A 333 8.33 11.27 -15.80
C PHE A 333 7.67 12.51 -15.21
N GLY A 334 6.43 12.35 -14.76
CA GLY A 334 5.75 13.32 -13.92
C GLY A 334 6.11 13.16 -12.45
N TYR A 335 5.55 14.04 -11.60
CA TYR A 335 5.70 13.98 -10.15
C TYR A 335 5.37 12.59 -9.58
N LEU A 336 4.24 11.99 -10.02
CA LEU A 336 3.81 10.71 -9.51
C LEU A 336 4.75 9.56 -9.89
N SER A 337 5.34 9.59 -11.08
CA SER A 337 6.35 8.60 -11.51
C SER A 337 7.58 8.65 -10.61
N TYR A 338 8.07 9.84 -10.24
CA TYR A 338 9.18 9.97 -9.29
C TYR A 338 8.81 9.48 -7.88
N ARG A 339 7.57 9.74 -7.44
CA ARG A 339 7.06 9.21 -6.16
C ARG A 339 7.03 7.69 -6.15
N ILE A 340 6.65 7.06 -7.27
CA ILE A 340 6.68 5.61 -7.45
C ILE A 340 8.12 5.09 -7.39
N VAL A 341 9.07 5.72 -8.11
CA VAL A 341 10.50 5.33 -8.03
C VAL A 341 11.00 5.42 -6.59
N PHE A 342 10.72 6.53 -5.90
CA PHE A 342 11.15 6.72 -4.52
C PHE A 342 10.57 5.69 -3.56
N TYR A 343 9.29 5.33 -3.74
CA TYR A 343 8.67 4.26 -2.96
C TYR A 343 9.32 2.89 -3.25
N LEU A 344 9.53 2.57 -4.53
CA LEU A 344 10.16 1.31 -4.96
C LEU A 344 11.59 1.13 -4.42
N MET A 345 12.35 2.22 -4.24
CA MET A 345 13.68 2.19 -3.62
C MET A 345 13.66 1.72 -2.16
N ASN A 346 12.52 1.79 -1.48
CA ASN A 346 12.36 1.35 -0.11
C ASN A 346 11.74 -0.05 0.00
N LEU A 347 11.22 -0.62 -1.09
CA LEU A 347 10.48 -1.88 -1.04
C LEU A 347 11.41 -3.10 -0.99
N HIS A 348 11.04 -4.11 -0.19
CA HIS A 348 11.68 -5.43 -0.19
C HIS A 348 10.64 -6.56 -0.25
N ILE A 349 11.07 -7.79 -0.54
CA ILE A 349 10.18 -8.97 -0.68
C ILE A 349 10.28 -9.94 0.51
N LYS A 350 11.18 -9.66 1.48
CA LYS A 350 11.37 -10.50 2.68
C LYS A 350 10.10 -10.56 3.55
N ARG A 351 9.77 -11.77 4.03
CA ARG A 351 8.72 -12.00 5.02
C ARG A 351 9.13 -11.45 6.39
N ARG A 352 8.29 -10.62 6.99
CA ARG A 352 8.47 -10.03 8.34
C ARG A 352 7.14 -10.00 9.10
N ALA A 353 7.18 -9.87 10.41
CA ALA A 353 6.01 -9.56 11.23
C ALA A 353 6.11 -8.14 11.80
N ILE A 354 4.99 -7.42 11.80
CA ILE A 354 4.88 -6.07 12.35
C ILE A 354 3.91 -6.11 13.52
N PHE A 355 4.39 -5.77 14.71
CA PHE A 355 3.65 -5.81 15.95
C PHE A 355 3.29 -4.39 16.41
N PHE A 356 2.05 -4.20 16.85
CA PHE A 356 1.54 -2.92 17.36
C PHE A 356 1.14 -3.09 18.83
N THR A 357 1.62 -2.20 19.68
CA THR A 357 1.27 -2.12 21.10
C THR A 357 1.15 -0.66 21.52
N ARG A 358 0.16 -0.40 22.38
CA ARG A 358 -0.01 0.91 23.00
C ARG A 358 1.02 1.12 24.10
N GLU A 359 1.45 2.35 24.30
CA GLU A 359 2.27 2.73 25.46
C GLU A 359 1.55 2.49 26.80
N GLY A 360 2.34 2.22 27.85
CA GLY A 360 1.83 1.98 29.21
C GLY A 360 1.09 3.18 29.81
N THR A 361 0.38 2.95 30.91
CA THR A 361 -0.36 4.02 31.63
C THR A 361 0.62 4.92 32.38
N SER A 362 0.30 6.22 32.46
CA SER A 362 1.02 7.18 33.30
C SER A 362 0.35 7.33 34.67
N GLY A 363 1.10 7.80 35.67
CA GLY A 363 0.56 8.10 37.00
C GLY A 363 -0.15 9.45 37.11
N ASP A 364 0.18 10.40 36.24
CA ASP A 364 -0.31 11.78 36.32
C ASP A 364 -1.66 11.98 35.63
N GLU A 365 -2.53 12.81 36.23
CA GLU A 365 -3.86 13.14 35.69
C GLU A 365 -3.81 14.05 34.44
N ASP A 366 -2.72 14.80 34.24
CA ASP A 366 -2.48 15.69 33.09
C ASP A 366 -1.72 14.98 31.94
N LEU A 367 -2.30 13.86 31.48
CA LEU A 367 -1.77 12.89 30.50
C LEU A 367 -1.24 13.47 29.17
N ASP A 368 -1.71 14.63 28.74
CA ASP A 368 -1.50 15.13 27.36
C ASP A 368 -0.57 16.33 27.23
N LYS A 369 -0.28 17.04 28.33
CA LYS A 369 0.58 18.24 28.31
C LYS A 369 1.96 18.02 28.91
N VAL A 370 2.10 17.07 29.84
CA VAL A 370 3.37 16.75 30.47
C VAL A 370 3.87 15.42 29.93
N ASP A 371 5.14 15.38 29.53
CA ASP A 371 5.83 14.13 29.19
C ASP A 371 6.10 13.33 30.47
N ALA A 372 5.05 12.66 30.93
CA ALA A 372 4.95 11.90 32.16
C ALA A 372 5.66 10.54 32.06
N SER A 373 6.10 10.02 33.20
CA SER A 373 6.65 8.66 33.31
C SER A 373 5.54 7.63 33.54
N LEU A 374 5.87 6.37 33.33
CA LEU A 374 4.98 5.24 33.56
C LEU A 374 4.55 5.15 35.03
N SER A 375 3.30 4.76 35.23
CA SER A 375 2.81 4.30 36.53
C SER A 375 3.39 2.92 36.88
N GLU A 376 3.20 2.47 38.11
CA GLU A 376 3.54 1.10 38.51
C GLU A 376 2.81 0.05 37.65
N GLU A 377 1.54 0.31 37.30
CA GLU A 377 0.77 -0.52 36.37
C GLU A 377 1.37 -0.50 34.96
N GLY A 378 1.81 0.67 34.47
CA GLY A 378 2.47 0.83 33.18
C GLY A 378 3.81 0.08 33.10
N VAL A 379 4.58 0.06 34.19
CA VAL A 379 5.81 -0.73 34.30
C VAL A 379 5.49 -2.22 34.28
N GLU A 380 4.49 -2.68 35.03
CA GLU A 380 4.08 -4.09 35.02
C GLU A 380 3.56 -4.52 33.64
N TYR A 381 2.78 -3.67 33.00
CA TYR A 381 2.33 -3.83 31.61
C TYR A 381 3.52 -4.06 30.67
N SER A 382 4.55 -3.21 30.73
CA SER A 382 5.72 -3.31 29.84
C SER A 382 6.43 -4.67 29.94
N ARG A 383 6.53 -5.22 31.16
CA ARG A 383 7.13 -6.53 31.42
C ARG A 383 6.27 -7.67 30.87
N LYS A 384 4.96 -7.63 31.14
CA LYS A 384 4.00 -8.64 30.65
C LYS A 384 3.90 -8.64 29.13
N MET A 385 3.80 -7.47 28.51
CA MET A 385 3.79 -7.29 27.05
C MET A 385 5.05 -7.89 26.42
N THR A 386 6.23 -7.55 26.98
CA THR A 386 7.51 -8.08 26.50
C THR A 386 7.55 -9.61 26.59
N LYS A 387 7.14 -10.18 27.73
CA LYS A 387 7.10 -11.64 27.91
C LYS A 387 6.14 -12.31 26.93
N ALA A 388 4.93 -11.76 26.75
CA ALA A 388 3.93 -12.30 25.83
C ALA A 388 4.44 -12.29 24.38
N LEU A 389 5.04 -11.19 23.93
CA LEU A 389 5.61 -11.06 22.59
C LEU A 389 6.72 -12.09 22.34
N LEU A 390 7.67 -12.23 23.27
CA LEU A 390 8.79 -13.17 23.10
C LEU A 390 8.31 -14.62 23.10
N THR A 391 7.37 -14.96 23.98
CA THR A 391 6.77 -16.31 24.04
C THR A 391 6.05 -16.65 22.73
N HIS A 392 5.29 -15.70 22.17
CA HIS A 392 4.63 -15.88 20.87
C HIS A 392 5.63 -16.13 19.73
N ARG A 393 6.70 -15.33 19.68
CA ARG A 393 7.76 -15.49 18.65
C ARG A 393 8.49 -16.82 18.76
N GLU A 394 8.72 -17.31 19.97
CA GLU A 394 9.29 -18.64 20.21
C GLU A 394 8.33 -19.76 19.79
N ALA A 395 7.03 -19.62 20.07
CA ALA A 395 6.01 -20.58 19.67
C ALA A 395 5.88 -20.68 18.14
N GLU A 396 5.79 -19.55 17.43
CA GLU A 396 5.75 -19.50 15.96
C GLU A 396 7.03 -20.11 15.33
N ARG A 397 8.18 -19.95 15.99
CA ARG A 397 9.41 -20.61 15.55
C ARG A 397 9.34 -22.12 15.75
N ALA A 398 8.85 -22.59 16.90
CA ALA A 398 8.73 -24.00 17.19
C ALA A 398 7.77 -24.70 16.21
N THR A 399 6.66 -24.05 15.85
CA THR A 399 5.72 -24.57 14.84
C THR A 399 6.35 -24.61 13.45
N ALA A 400 7.09 -23.58 13.04
CA ALA A 400 7.80 -23.57 11.76
C ALA A 400 8.86 -24.69 11.67
N ILE A 401 9.62 -24.92 12.74
CA ILE A 401 10.60 -26.02 12.81
C ILE A 401 9.89 -27.38 12.73
N ALA A 402 8.77 -27.55 13.41
CA ALA A 402 7.97 -28.78 13.33
C ALA A 402 7.41 -29.05 11.93
N GLN A 403 7.14 -28.00 11.16
CA GLN A 403 6.73 -28.07 9.74
C GLN A 403 7.90 -28.29 8.78
N GLY A 404 9.13 -28.46 9.29
CA GLY A 404 10.32 -28.72 8.49
C GLY A 404 10.99 -27.46 7.93
N GLU A 405 10.57 -26.26 8.36
CA GLU A 405 11.26 -25.03 8.00
C GLU A 405 12.50 -24.83 8.90
N ASN A 406 13.67 -24.71 8.28
CA ASN A 406 14.90 -24.40 9.01
C ASN A 406 14.99 -22.88 9.22
N THR A 407 14.18 -22.35 10.14
CA THR A 407 14.04 -20.90 10.38
C THR A 407 14.90 -20.41 11.53
N VAL A 408 15.86 -19.55 11.20
CA VAL A 408 16.59 -18.72 12.18
C VAL A 408 15.63 -17.67 12.73
N MET A 409 15.64 -17.45 14.04
CA MET A 409 14.83 -16.40 14.67
C MET A 409 15.25 -15.04 14.09
N ARG A 410 14.30 -14.31 13.51
CA ARG A 410 14.58 -12.99 12.95
C ARG A 410 14.93 -12.01 14.06
N THR A 411 15.78 -11.05 13.75
CA THR A 411 16.05 -9.91 14.61
C THR A 411 14.78 -9.07 14.77
N LEU A 412 14.57 -8.53 15.98
CA LEU A 412 13.46 -7.63 16.30
C LEU A 412 14.01 -6.22 16.49
N THR A 413 13.49 -5.29 15.69
CA THR A 413 13.71 -3.85 15.86
C THR A 413 12.49 -3.27 16.58
N VAL A 414 12.71 -2.37 17.55
CA VAL A 414 11.63 -1.71 18.29
C VAL A 414 11.61 -0.23 17.93
N TRP A 415 10.46 0.30 17.55
CA TRP A 415 10.25 1.72 17.28
C TRP A 415 9.39 2.34 18.37
N THR A 416 9.82 3.50 18.85
CA THR A 416 9.10 4.28 19.85
C THR A 416 8.91 5.71 19.37
N SER A 417 7.90 6.39 19.92
CA SER A 417 7.89 7.86 19.90
C SER A 417 9.04 8.44 20.73
N THR A 418 9.20 9.76 20.71
CA THR A 418 10.12 10.48 21.59
C THR A 418 9.57 10.74 23.00
N ARG A 419 8.33 10.31 23.29
CA ARG A 419 7.73 10.44 24.63
C ARG A 419 8.32 9.44 25.62
N LYS A 420 8.38 9.82 26.89
CA LYS A 420 8.84 8.95 27.97
C LYS A 420 8.01 7.69 28.10
N LEU A 421 6.68 7.76 28.01
CA LEU A 421 5.82 6.59 28.13
C LEU A 421 6.18 5.48 27.13
N SER A 422 6.30 5.84 25.85
CA SER A 422 6.72 4.92 24.79
C SER A 422 8.14 4.37 25.04
N LEU A 423 9.06 5.22 25.49
CA LEU A 423 10.46 4.84 25.78
C LEU A 423 10.60 3.91 26.97
N GLU A 424 9.94 4.23 28.08
CA GLU A 424 9.98 3.45 29.31
C GLU A 424 9.30 2.09 29.10
N THR A 425 8.25 2.04 28.27
CA THR A 425 7.59 0.77 27.89
C THR A 425 8.55 -0.15 27.11
N ALA A 426 9.53 0.42 26.41
CA ALA A 426 10.53 -0.34 25.65
C ALA A 426 11.77 -0.75 26.49
N ILE A 427 11.89 -0.31 27.75
CA ILE A 427 13.06 -0.61 28.60
C ILE A 427 13.28 -2.13 28.74
N PRO A 428 12.28 -2.97 29.06
CA PRO A 428 12.50 -4.41 29.20
C PRO A 428 13.06 -5.05 27.93
N LEU A 429 12.65 -4.60 26.75
CA LEU A 429 13.18 -5.07 25.47
C LEU A 429 14.62 -4.59 25.23
N LYS A 430 14.92 -3.35 25.60
CA LYS A 430 16.28 -2.81 25.52
C LYS A 430 17.26 -3.56 26.41
N GLU A 431 16.85 -3.92 27.62
CA GLU A 431 17.64 -4.71 28.57
C GLU A 431 17.92 -6.14 28.05
N GLN A 432 17.00 -6.71 27.27
CA GLN A 432 17.19 -7.98 26.57
C GLN A 432 18.07 -7.87 25.31
N GLY A 433 18.58 -6.67 24.99
CA GLY A 433 19.51 -6.43 23.87
C GLY A 433 18.85 -6.11 22.53
N PHE A 434 17.53 -5.84 22.48
CA PHE A 434 16.87 -5.44 21.24
C PHE A 434 17.20 -3.99 20.87
N THR A 435 17.25 -3.72 19.56
CA THR A 435 17.56 -2.38 19.05
C THR A 435 16.31 -1.50 19.13
N VAL A 436 16.35 -0.48 20.00
CA VAL A 436 15.27 0.51 20.14
C VAL A 436 15.62 1.78 19.37
N ARG A 437 14.75 2.19 18.45
CA ARG A 437 14.90 3.38 17.61
C ARG A 437 13.78 4.38 17.89
N GLN A 438 14.16 5.62 18.18
CA GLN A 438 13.20 6.70 18.42
C GLN A 438 12.83 7.40 17.12
N ARG A 439 11.57 7.81 17.00
CA ARG A 439 11.01 8.54 15.87
C ARG A 439 10.17 9.71 16.35
N SER A 440 10.61 10.93 16.09
CA SER A 440 9.89 12.15 16.50
C SER A 440 8.54 12.28 15.77
N GLN A 441 8.47 11.80 14.53
CA GLN A 441 7.24 11.77 13.72
C GLN A 441 6.21 10.78 14.25
N MET A 442 6.54 9.92 15.20
CA MET A 442 5.60 9.02 15.88
C MET A 442 5.06 9.60 17.20
N SER A 443 5.22 10.90 17.43
CA SER A 443 4.56 11.59 18.56
C SER A 443 3.04 11.55 18.40
N GLN A 444 2.31 11.52 19.52
CA GLN A 444 0.85 11.48 19.55
C GLN A 444 0.23 12.63 18.74
N LEU A 445 -1.02 12.44 18.32
CA LEU A 445 -1.82 13.50 17.71
C LEU A 445 -1.86 14.68 18.68
N ASN A 446 -1.48 15.87 18.22
CA ASN A 446 -1.48 17.05 19.08
C ASN A 446 -2.92 17.48 19.39
N PRO A 447 -3.39 17.43 20.66
CA PRO A 447 -4.76 17.80 21.01
C PRO A 447 -4.97 19.33 21.11
N GLY A 448 -3.91 20.13 20.92
CA GLY A 448 -3.99 21.58 20.91
C GLY A 448 -4.48 22.18 22.24
N VAL A 449 -5.39 23.15 22.16
CA VAL A 449 -5.93 23.83 23.36
C VAL A 449 -6.78 22.88 24.22
N PHE A 450 -7.34 21.83 23.61
CA PHE A 450 -8.31 20.93 24.22
C PHE A 450 -7.69 19.77 25.01
N GLY A 451 -6.36 19.56 24.93
CA GLY A 451 -5.69 18.45 25.61
C GLY A 451 -5.78 18.43 27.14
N SER A 452 -6.22 19.50 27.80
CA SER A 452 -6.47 19.49 29.26
C SER A 452 -7.94 19.42 29.63
N LEU A 453 -8.84 19.21 28.66
CA LEU A 453 -10.28 19.16 28.88
C LEU A 453 -10.77 17.73 28.64
N ASN A 454 -11.64 17.25 29.52
CA ASN A 454 -12.35 15.98 29.30
C ASN A 454 -13.41 16.15 28.22
N GLU A 455 -13.72 15.08 27.47
CA GLU A 455 -14.73 15.09 26.40
C GLU A 455 -16.07 15.67 26.84
N ILE A 456 -16.55 15.31 28.04
CA ILE A 456 -17.78 15.87 28.63
C ILE A 456 -17.70 17.40 28.75
N THR A 457 -16.55 17.92 29.16
CA THR A 457 -16.32 19.36 29.27
C THR A 457 -16.25 20.03 27.90
N ILE A 458 -15.73 19.34 26.89
CA ILE A 458 -15.71 19.81 25.50
C ILE A 458 -17.15 19.94 24.98
N CYS A 459 -17.96 18.90 25.15
CA CYS A 459 -19.36 18.91 24.71
C CYS A 459 -20.18 20.01 25.41
N GLN A 460 -19.90 20.29 26.69
CA GLN A 460 -20.59 21.34 27.44
C GLN A 460 -20.14 22.76 27.07
N LYS A 461 -18.82 22.99 26.91
CA LYS A 461 -18.26 24.33 26.69
C LYS A 461 -18.19 24.72 25.21
N TYR A 462 -18.04 23.73 24.32
CA TYR A 462 -17.83 23.92 22.88
C TYR A 462 -18.68 22.93 22.06
N PRO A 463 -20.03 23.00 22.17
CA PRO A 463 -20.93 22.06 21.49
C PRO A 463 -20.78 22.12 19.96
N ASP A 464 -20.50 23.30 19.39
CA ASP A 464 -20.28 23.47 17.96
C ASP A 464 -19.05 22.71 17.46
N GLU A 465 -17.97 22.67 18.25
CA GLU A 465 -16.75 21.93 17.90
C GLU A 465 -16.95 20.43 18.06
N ALA A 466 -17.67 19.98 19.10
CA ALA A 466 -18.06 18.58 19.25
C ALA A 466 -18.90 18.09 18.06
N ALA A 467 -19.91 18.87 17.64
CA ALA A 467 -20.73 18.52 16.48
C ALA A 467 -19.93 18.43 15.17
N LYS A 468 -18.95 19.32 14.98
CA LYS A 468 -18.03 19.26 13.83
C LYS A 468 -17.16 18.01 13.89
N HIS A 469 -16.60 17.68 15.06
CA HIS A 469 -15.82 16.46 15.25
C HIS A 469 -16.66 15.21 14.95
N ASP A 470 -17.90 15.14 15.44
CA ASP A 470 -18.77 13.98 15.23
C ASP A 470 -19.15 13.78 13.76
N SER A 471 -19.26 14.88 13.01
CA SER A 471 -19.57 14.82 11.57
C SER A 471 -18.40 14.34 10.70
N ASP A 472 -17.15 14.71 11.04
CA ASP A 472 -15.95 14.21 10.36
C ASP A 472 -14.75 14.11 11.33
N PRO A 473 -14.65 13.00 12.09
CA PRO A 473 -13.58 12.83 13.08
C PRO A 473 -12.18 12.78 12.47
N TYR A 474 -12.07 12.49 11.16
CA TYR A 474 -10.78 12.33 10.50
C TYR A 474 -10.16 13.68 10.11
N HIS A 475 -10.95 14.58 9.50
CA HIS A 475 -10.46 15.89 9.05
C HIS A 475 -10.65 16.99 10.08
N HIS A 476 -11.55 16.81 11.05
CA HIS A 476 -11.76 17.82 12.07
C HIS A 476 -10.46 18.15 12.81
N ARG A 477 -10.13 19.44 12.83
CA ARG A 477 -8.95 19.98 13.50
C ARG A 477 -9.40 20.95 14.57
N TYR A 478 -9.22 20.57 15.83
CA TYR A 478 -9.44 21.49 16.95
C TYR A 478 -8.50 22.71 16.87
N PRO A 479 -8.86 23.85 17.48
CA PRO A 479 -7.99 25.01 17.57
C PRO A 479 -6.57 24.68 18.08
N ARG A 480 -5.57 24.99 17.24
CA ARG A 480 -4.13 24.71 17.48
C ARG A 480 -3.79 23.22 17.68
N ALA A 481 -4.62 22.31 17.19
CA ALA A 481 -4.44 20.87 17.22
C ALA A 481 -4.01 20.32 15.84
N GLU A 482 -3.74 19.03 15.79
CA GLU A 482 -3.61 18.22 14.56
C GLU A 482 -4.93 17.46 14.31
N SER A 483 -5.27 17.21 13.03
CA SER A 483 -6.28 16.20 12.66
C SER A 483 -5.61 14.86 12.35
N TYR A 484 -6.40 13.78 12.15
CA TYR A 484 -5.85 12.51 11.67
C TYR A 484 -5.22 12.65 10.29
N HIS A 485 -5.76 13.52 9.44
CA HIS A 485 -5.15 13.85 8.16
C HIS A 485 -3.73 14.43 8.33
N ASP A 486 -3.55 15.40 9.23
CA ASP A 486 -2.22 15.97 9.52
C ASP A 486 -1.24 14.91 10.01
N LEU A 487 -1.73 14.02 10.90
CA LEU A 487 -0.94 12.90 11.41
C LEU A 487 -0.55 11.93 10.29
N ALA A 488 -1.46 11.61 9.37
CA ALA A 488 -1.20 10.73 8.23
C ALA A 488 -0.16 11.29 7.27
N VAL A 489 -0.20 12.60 6.99
CA VAL A 489 0.82 13.28 6.19
C VAL A 489 2.16 13.27 6.92
N ARG A 490 2.18 13.54 8.23
CA ARG A 490 3.39 13.50 9.07
C ARG A 490 4.04 12.11 9.14
N LEU A 491 3.25 11.04 9.06
CA LEU A 491 3.72 9.65 9.16
C LEU A 491 4.20 9.06 7.82
N GLU A 492 4.07 9.78 6.71
CA GLU A 492 4.54 9.28 5.40
C GLU A 492 6.03 8.84 5.40
N PRO A 493 6.99 9.60 5.98
CA PRO A 493 8.38 9.15 6.06
C PRO A 493 8.55 7.87 6.89
N ILE A 494 7.72 7.69 7.92
CA ILE A 494 7.72 6.48 8.77
C ILE A 494 7.19 5.28 8.00
N ILE A 495 6.19 5.47 7.15
CA ILE A 495 5.69 4.43 6.24
C ILE A 495 6.78 3.96 5.27
N LEU A 496 7.57 4.89 4.72
CA LEU A 496 8.68 4.54 3.83
C LEU A 496 9.80 3.79 4.57
N GLU A 497 10.14 4.21 5.79
CA GLU A 497 11.04 3.44 6.64
C GLU A 497 10.48 2.07 6.99
N LEU A 498 9.16 1.96 7.19
CA LEU A 498 8.47 0.73 7.57
C LEU A 498 8.52 -0.29 6.45
N GLU A 499 8.38 0.16 5.21
CA GLU A 499 8.52 -0.69 4.03
C GLU A 499 9.98 -1.07 3.74
N ARG A 500 10.95 -0.34 4.30
CA ARG A 500 12.39 -0.63 4.20
C ARG A 500 12.91 -1.57 5.29
N GLU A 501 12.25 -1.62 6.46
CA GLU A 501 12.72 -2.43 7.58
C GLU A 501 12.49 -3.93 7.31
N GLU A 502 13.57 -4.65 7.06
CA GLU A 502 13.54 -6.09 6.73
C GLU A 502 13.33 -7.01 7.93
N ASN A 503 13.55 -6.50 9.15
CA ASN A 503 13.46 -7.23 10.40
C ASN A 503 12.02 -7.34 10.88
N ASP A 504 11.78 -8.20 11.87
CA ASP A 504 10.53 -8.10 12.62
C ASP A 504 10.51 -6.74 13.35
N LEU A 505 9.36 -6.09 13.37
CA LEU A 505 9.22 -4.73 13.86
C LEU A 505 8.18 -4.65 14.97
N LEU A 506 8.54 -4.10 16.12
CA LEU A 506 7.59 -3.74 17.18
C LEU A 506 7.40 -2.22 17.22
N ILE A 507 6.16 -1.76 17.13
CA ILE A 507 5.79 -0.35 17.18
C ILE A 507 5.08 -0.10 18.52
N ILE A 508 5.74 0.67 19.39
CA ILE A 508 5.18 1.14 20.67
C ILE A 508 4.88 2.64 20.54
N ALA A 509 3.60 2.99 20.50
CA ALA A 509 3.19 4.39 20.32
C ALA A 509 1.82 4.69 20.97
N HIS A 510 1.43 5.97 20.90
CA HIS A 510 0.08 6.39 21.23
C HIS A 510 -0.95 5.81 20.23
N GLU A 511 -2.17 5.58 20.70
CA GLU A 511 -3.26 4.98 19.93
C GLU A 511 -3.50 5.69 18.58
N SER A 512 -3.49 7.02 18.57
CA SER A 512 -3.66 7.80 17.34
C SER A 512 -2.64 7.45 16.24
N VAL A 513 -1.39 7.15 16.61
CA VAL A 513 -0.32 6.79 15.67
C VAL A 513 -0.50 5.36 15.18
N LEU A 514 -0.87 4.44 16.09
CA LEU A 514 -1.14 3.04 15.76
C LEU A 514 -2.30 2.94 14.76
N ARG A 515 -3.39 3.70 14.96
CA ARG A 515 -4.55 3.76 14.06
C ARG A 515 -4.14 4.11 12.62
N VAL A 516 -3.29 5.11 12.45
CA VAL A 516 -2.86 5.59 11.13
C VAL A 516 -1.91 4.59 10.45
N LEU A 517 -0.92 4.05 11.17
CA LEU A 517 0.02 3.07 10.61
C LEU A 517 -0.66 1.73 10.29
N TYR A 518 -1.57 1.27 11.15
CA TYR A 518 -2.40 0.11 10.87
C TYR A 518 -3.34 0.35 9.69
N GLY A 519 -3.95 1.54 9.64
CA GLY A 519 -4.80 1.96 8.52
C GLY A 519 -4.08 1.93 7.18
N TYR A 520 -2.79 2.32 7.14
CA TYR A 520 -1.95 2.15 5.95
C TYR A 520 -1.80 0.68 5.57
N LEU A 521 -1.32 -0.16 6.50
CA LEU A 521 -1.05 -1.57 6.23
C LEU A 521 -2.30 -2.35 5.81
N MET A 522 -3.44 -2.06 6.42
CA MET A 522 -4.71 -2.74 6.15
C MET A 522 -5.54 -2.06 5.06
N ALA A 523 -5.00 -1.03 4.40
CA ALA A 523 -5.67 -0.25 3.36
C ALA A 523 -7.06 0.27 3.79
N CYS A 524 -7.17 0.72 5.05
CA CYS A 524 -8.40 1.27 5.59
C CYS A 524 -8.73 2.65 5.01
N ASP A 525 -10.02 2.95 4.92
CA ASP A 525 -10.47 4.29 4.58
C ASP A 525 -10.24 5.29 5.71
N ALA A 526 -10.10 6.57 5.35
CA ALA A 526 -9.97 7.67 6.30
C ALA A 526 -11.10 7.68 7.34
N THR A 527 -12.35 7.38 6.95
CA THR A 527 -13.50 7.36 7.86
C THR A 527 -13.42 6.28 8.94
N TYR A 528 -12.68 5.19 8.68
CA TYR A 528 -12.55 4.07 9.61
C TYR A 528 -11.34 4.22 10.55
N ILE A 529 -10.31 4.97 10.15
CA ILE A 529 -9.08 5.13 10.95
C ILE A 529 -9.35 5.61 12.39
N PRO A 530 -10.21 6.62 12.65
CA PRO A 530 -10.48 7.11 14.00
C PRO A 530 -11.24 6.12 14.89
N THR A 531 -11.86 5.08 14.33
CA THR A 531 -12.68 4.10 15.08
C THR A 531 -11.92 2.83 15.45
N LEU A 532 -10.70 2.65 14.93
CA LEU A 532 -9.82 1.53 15.23
C LEU A 532 -9.38 1.56 16.71
N ASP A 533 -9.50 0.43 17.40
CA ASP A 533 -9.18 0.32 18.83
C ASP A 533 -7.89 -0.49 19.07
N PHE A 534 -7.08 -0.02 20.03
CA PHE A 534 -5.81 -0.63 20.44
C PHE A 534 -5.75 -0.77 21.96
N PRO A 535 -6.49 -1.75 22.53
CA PRO A 535 -6.54 -1.94 23.98
C PRO A 535 -5.20 -2.50 24.49
N ARG A 536 -4.82 -2.12 25.72
CA ARG A 536 -3.51 -2.48 26.29
C ARG A 536 -3.37 -3.98 26.58
N ASN A 537 -4.44 -4.75 26.68
CA ASN A 537 -4.37 -6.20 26.93
C ASN A 537 -4.10 -7.04 25.66
N ARG A 538 -3.86 -6.41 24.51
CA ARG A 538 -3.65 -7.07 23.22
C ARG A 538 -2.44 -6.48 22.50
N ILE A 539 -1.72 -7.34 21.77
CA ILE A 539 -0.72 -6.95 20.77
C ILE A 539 -1.30 -7.36 19.42
N LEU A 540 -1.30 -6.43 18.47
CA LEU A 540 -1.74 -6.70 17.10
C LEU A 540 -0.54 -7.07 16.24
N GLU A 541 -0.57 -8.22 15.61
CA GLU A 541 0.44 -8.68 14.66
C GLU A 541 -0.11 -8.54 13.24
N VAL A 542 0.63 -7.88 12.36
CA VAL A 542 0.34 -7.80 10.92
C VAL A 542 1.45 -8.53 10.17
N ILE A 543 1.05 -9.45 9.30
CA ILE A 543 1.95 -10.23 8.44
C ILE A 543 1.73 -9.74 7.00
N PRO A 544 2.66 -8.96 6.44
CA PRO A 544 2.58 -8.57 5.04
C PRO A 544 2.72 -9.78 4.13
N ALA A 545 1.80 -9.92 3.16
CA ALA A 545 1.90 -10.94 2.12
C ALA A 545 1.78 -10.33 0.72
N SER A 546 2.16 -11.11 -0.29
CA SER A 546 2.24 -10.64 -1.68
C SER A 546 0.89 -10.24 -2.30
N TYR A 547 -0.23 -10.74 -1.78
CA TYR A 547 -1.56 -10.47 -2.31
C TYR A 547 -2.40 -9.63 -1.36
N GLN A 548 -2.43 -9.99 -0.08
CA GLN A 548 -3.19 -9.33 0.98
C GLN A 548 -2.40 -9.40 2.28
N ASN A 549 -2.55 -8.41 3.15
CA ASN A 549 -2.02 -8.47 4.51
C ASN A 549 -3.01 -9.17 5.45
N GLU A 550 -2.47 -9.89 6.43
CA GLU A 550 -3.25 -10.57 7.45
C GLU A 550 -2.91 -10.02 8.83
N ALA A 551 -3.92 -9.86 9.69
CA ALA A 551 -3.74 -9.45 11.08
C ALA A 551 -4.17 -10.53 12.07
N LYS A 552 -3.45 -10.62 13.18
CA LYS A 552 -3.69 -11.55 14.30
C LYS A 552 -3.65 -10.79 15.62
N ILE A 553 -4.36 -11.31 16.62
CA ILE A 553 -4.34 -10.77 17.98
C ILE A 553 -3.56 -11.72 18.88
N ILE A 554 -2.63 -11.15 19.64
CA ILE A 554 -1.90 -11.83 20.70
C ILE A 554 -2.41 -11.26 22.03
N HIS A 555 -3.00 -12.11 22.86
CA HIS A 555 -3.47 -11.71 24.17
C HIS A 555 -2.32 -11.66 25.18
N ILE A 556 -2.30 -10.62 26.01
CA ILE A 556 -1.36 -10.51 27.13
C ILE A 556 -2.02 -11.17 28.35
N PRO A 557 -1.49 -12.30 28.86
CA PRO A 557 -2.08 -13.00 29.99
C PRO A 557 -2.07 -12.12 31.25
N ASP A 558 -3.08 -12.30 32.09
CA ASP A 558 -3.16 -11.75 33.45
C ASP A 558 -3.03 -10.21 33.54
N PHE A 559 -3.41 -9.48 32.49
CA PHE A 559 -3.49 -8.02 32.51
C PHE A 559 -4.95 -7.56 32.39
N THR A 560 -5.51 -7.11 33.51
CA THR A 560 -6.79 -6.42 33.56
C THR A 560 -6.55 -4.93 33.37
N CYS A 561 -6.91 -4.39 32.20
CA CYS A 561 -6.91 -2.95 32.00
C CYS A 561 -7.92 -2.31 32.95
N HIS A 562 -7.48 -1.51 33.91
CA HIS A 562 -8.35 -0.51 34.50
C HIS A 562 -8.45 0.66 33.52
N GLU A 563 -9.35 0.57 32.53
CA GLU A 563 -9.65 1.72 31.70
C GLU A 563 -10.24 2.81 32.61
N ASN A 564 -9.47 3.88 32.83
CA ASN A 564 -10.01 5.09 33.45
C ASN A 564 -11.25 5.51 32.64
N PRO A 565 -12.37 5.88 33.29
CA PRO A 565 -13.64 6.22 32.64
C PRO A 565 -13.61 7.56 31.88
N ARG A 566 -12.47 7.93 31.28
CA ARG A 566 -12.41 8.98 30.25
C ARG A 566 -13.05 8.52 28.94
N THR A 567 -13.20 7.20 28.77
CA THR A 567 -13.98 6.54 27.71
C THR A 567 -15.29 5.95 28.26
N SER A 568 -15.96 6.61 29.21
CA SER A 568 -17.35 6.27 29.49
C SER A 568 -18.19 6.70 28.29
N LYS A 569 -18.68 5.71 27.53
CA LYS A 569 -19.70 5.83 26.46
C LYS A 569 -21.03 6.37 27.01
N GLU A 570 -21.04 7.58 27.59
CA GLU A 570 -22.25 8.29 28.04
C GLU A 570 -22.54 9.54 27.18
N CYS A 571 -21.87 9.67 26.05
CA CYS A 571 -22.38 10.43 24.91
C CYS A 571 -22.27 9.57 23.65
N SER A 572 -23.21 8.64 23.49
CA SER A 572 -23.34 7.85 22.26
C SER A 572 -24.67 8.15 21.58
N THR A 573 -24.62 8.79 20.41
CA THR A 573 -25.44 8.41 19.26
C THR A 573 -24.54 7.73 18.23
N PRO A 574 -25.08 6.84 17.38
CA PRO A 574 -24.43 5.58 17.05
C PRO A 574 -23.44 5.75 15.90
N VAL A 575 -22.16 5.85 16.21
CA VAL A 575 -21.14 5.29 15.32
C VAL A 575 -20.89 3.86 15.80
N PRO A 576 -21.18 2.82 15.00
CA PRO A 576 -20.86 1.46 15.38
C PRO A 576 -19.34 1.35 15.55
N SER A 577 -18.89 1.35 16.81
CA SER A 577 -17.56 0.86 17.14
C SER A 577 -17.59 -0.64 16.87
N ILE A 578 -16.88 -1.06 15.83
CA ILE A 578 -16.65 -2.49 15.58
C ILE A 578 -15.64 -2.92 16.64
N SER A 579 -16.15 -3.43 17.76
CA SER A 579 -15.33 -4.20 18.67
C SER A 579 -14.86 -5.46 17.94
N PHE A 580 -13.56 -5.75 18.02
CA PHE A 580 -12.93 -6.96 17.48
C PHE A 580 -13.40 -8.26 18.18
N GLU A 581 -14.60 -8.29 18.77
CA GLU A 581 -15.08 -9.32 19.68
C GLU A 581 -16.07 -10.32 19.06
N SER A 582 -16.35 -10.21 17.76
CA SER A 582 -17.16 -11.21 17.07
C SER A 582 -16.31 -12.05 16.13
N LEU A 583 -15.92 -13.25 16.57
CA LEU A 583 -15.80 -14.48 15.77
C LEU A 583 -15.53 -15.70 16.72
N PRO A 584 -15.92 -16.92 16.32
CA PRO A 584 -16.16 -18.03 17.21
C PRO A 584 -14.88 -18.69 17.71
N ARG A 585 -14.95 -19.20 18.95
CA ARG A 585 -13.96 -20.10 19.52
C ARG A 585 -13.85 -21.34 18.63
N THR A 586 -12.65 -21.63 18.14
CA THR A 586 -12.30 -22.89 17.50
C THR A 586 -12.32 -24.00 18.54
N ASN A 587 -13.46 -24.67 18.72
CA ASN A 587 -13.52 -25.94 19.42
C ASN A 587 -13.46 -27.08 18.39
N ALA A 588 -12.54 -28.01 18.65
CA ALA A 588 -12.33 -29.21 17.88
C ALA A 588 -13.56 -30.13 17.87
N THR A 589 -13.79 -30.77 16.72
CA THR A 589 -14.48 -32.07 16.51
C THR A 589 -15.85 -32.28 17.14
N GLU A 590 -16.89 -32.36 16.30
CA GLU A 590 -17.68 -33.60 16.15
C GLU A 590 -18.58 -33.54 14.90
N SER A 591 -18.68 -34.70 14.25
CA SER A 591 -19.37 -34.97 13.01
C SER A 591 -20.90 -34.88 13.12
N SER A 592 -21.57 -34.27 12.15
CA SER A 592 -22.74 -34.90 11.51
C SER A 592 -23.20 -34.14 10.27
N SER A 593 -23.51 -34.94 9.27
CA SER A 593 -24.17 -34.67 8.00
C SER A 593 -25.52 -33.95 8.16
N GLN A 594 -25.85 -33.02 7.26
CA GLN A 594 -27.02 -33.08 6.36
C GLN A 594 -27.22 -31.78 5.55
N ASN A 595 -27.63 -31.96 4.30
CA ASN A 595 -27.96 -30.96 3.28
C ASN A 595 -29.11 -30.01 3.70
N PRO A 596 -29.22 -28.79 3.13
CA PRO A 596 -30.50 -28.08 3.09
C PRO A 596 -31.13 -28.15 1.69
N ILE A 597 -32.30 -28.78 1.64
CA ILE A 597 -33.31 -28.60 0.60
C ILE A 597 -34.17 -27.38 0.98
N THR A 598 -34.55 -26.63 -0.05
CA THR A 598 -35.55 -25.56 -0.17
C THR A 598 -36.78 -25.59 0.76
N GLN A 599 -37.29 -24.39 1.07
CA GLN A 599 -38.71 -23.91 1.01
C GLN A 599 -39.01 -22.96 2.18
N LEU A 600 -39.32 -21.67 1.91
CA LEU A 600 -40.63 -21.08 1.59
C LEU A 600 -41.52 -20.88 2.83
N GLU A 601 -42.00 -19.64 2.93
CA GLU A 601 -42.84 -19.03 3.94
C GLU A 601 -44.11 -19.85 4.25
N GLU A 602 -44.58 -19.81 5.50
CA GLU A 602 -45.99 -19.49 5.80
C GLU A 602 -46.22 -19.23 7.30
N HIS A 603 -47.15 -18.30 7.54
CA HIS A 603 -47.61 -17.79 8.83
C HIS A 603 -48.53 -18.79 9.58
N PRO A 604 -48.77 -18.59 10.89
CA PRO A 604 -49.40 -19.58 11.76
C PRO A 604 -50.93 -19.46 11.76
N LEU A 605 -51.64 -20.57 12.02
CA LEU A 605 -52.87 -20.62 12.84
C LEU A 605 -53.41 -22.06 13.06
N SER A 606 -53.58 -22.37 14.35
CA SER A 606 -54.62 -23.16 15.04
C SER A 606 -55.09 -24.56 14.59
N LEU A 607 -55.06 -25.49 15.57
CA LEU A 607 -56.13 -26.39 16.08
C LEU A 607 -56.94 -27.15 15.01
N ASP A 608 -56.95 -28.48 14.96
CA ASP A 608 -57.20 -29.50 16.00
C ASP A 608 -56.42 -30.81 15.73
#